data_AF-A0AAN6NR22-F1
#
_entry.id   AF-A0AAN6NR22-F1
#
_cell.length_a   1.000
_cell.length_b   1.000
_cell.length_c   1.000
_cell.angle_alpha   90.00
_cell.angle_beta   90.00
_cell.angle_gamma   90.00
#
_symmetry.space_group_name_H-M   'P 1'
#
loop_
_entity.id
_entity.type
_entity.pdbx_description
1 polymer ?
#
loop_
_entity_poly.entity_id
_entity_poly.type
_entity_poly.pdbx_seq_one_letter_code
_entity_poly.pdbx_strand_id
1 'polypeptide(L)'
;MLTRFITDVSTRFNPFSPKAKAARLFLSFLPPNARTNGMNITTQLLPRNSTETPLLYVKFKDGKEMNIDVENMGIKSIVEEVDRHSRILQKQSDLNDG
;
A
#
# COMPACT_ATOMS: atom_id res chain seq x y z
N MET A 1 5.41 -7.18 -6.42
CA MET A 1 4.25 -6.36 -6.04
C MET A 1 3.45 -6.00 -7.29
N LEU A 2 2.20 -6.44 -7.35
CA LEU A 2 1.23 -6.12 -8.39
C LEU A 2 0.47 -4.85 -7.98
N THR A 3 0.68 -3.76 -8.71
CA THR A 3 0.08 -2.45 -8.40
C THR A 3 -1.09 -2.07 -9.30
N ARG A 4 -1.37 -2.86 -10.35
CA ARG A 4 -2.39 -2.57 -11.38
C ARG A 4 -3.82 -2.46 -10.82
N PHE A 5 -4.08 -3.15 -9.72
CA PHE A 5 -5.40 -3.23 -9.09
C PHE A 5 -5.57 -2.26 -7.92
N ILE A 6 -4.53 -1.50 -7.58
CA ILE A 6 -4.56 -0.51 -6.51
C ILE A 6 -5.08 0.82 -7.08
N THR A 7 -6.01 1.46 -6.39
CA THR A 7 -6.56 2.78 -6.74
C THR A 7 -6.03 3.88 -5.85
N ASP A 8 -5.93 3.62 -4.54
CA ASP A 8 -5.54 4.63 -3.57
C ASP A 8 -4.53 4.05 -2.59
N VAL A 9 -3.48 4.82 -2.33
CA VAL A 9 -2.50 4.53 -1.28
C VAL A 9 -2.42 5.76 -0.38
N SER A 10 -2.76 5.58 0.88
CA SER A 10 -2.63 6.63 1.89
C SER A 10 -1.72 6.14 3.00
N THR A 11 -0.69 6.91 3.32
CA THR A 11 0.22 6.55 4.41
C THR A 11 0.55 7.73 5.28
N ARG A 12 0.60 7.48 6.58
CA ARG A 12 0.97 8.46 7.61
C ARG A 12 2.08 7.85 8.44
N PHE A 13 3.22 8.51 8.53
CA PHE A 13 4.33 7.98 9.33
C PHE A 13 5.32 9.05 9.78
N ASN A 14 6.02 8.77 10.88
CA ASN A 14 7.18 9.53 11.34
C ASN A 14 8.45 8.95 10.70
N PRO A 15 9.19 9.70 9.85
CA PRO A 15 10.41 9.19 9.19
C PRO A 15 11.51 8.74 10.16
N PHE A 16 11.52 9.30 11.38
CA PHE A 16 12.49 8.99 12.42
C PHE A 16 12.10 7.76 13.25
N SER A 17 10.86 7.27 13.12
CA SER A 17 10.43 6.05 13.79
C SER A 17 10.99 4.82 13.05
N PRO A 18 11.69 3.90 13.73
CA PRO A 18 12.17 2.67 13.11
C PRO A 18 11.00 1.79 12.62
N LYS A 19 9.84 1.87 13.29
CA LYS A 19 8.62 1.15 12.91
C LYS A 19 8.03 1.61 11.58
N ALA A 20 8.30 2.85 11.17
CA ALA A 20 7.86 3.38 9.88
C ALA A 20 8.68 2.87 8.66
N LYS A 21 9.69 2.02 8.87
CA LYS A 21 10.54 1.52 7.78
C LYS A 21 9.74 0.77 6.71
N ALA A 22 8.79 -0.07 7.12
CA ALA A 22 7.99 -0.86 6.18
C ALA A 22 7.12 0.03 5.27
N ALA A 23 6.50 1.08 5.82
CA ALA A 23 5.71 2.05 5.05
C ALA A 23 6.56 2.75 3.97
N ARG A 24 7.78 3.17 4.30
CA ARG A 24 8.71 3.80 3.34
C ARG A 24 9.12 2.85 2.21
N LEU A 25 9.43 1.61 2.55
CA LEU A 25 9.77 0.59 1.55
C LEU A 25 8.58 0.28 0.65
N PHE A 26 7.36 0.21 1.20
CA PHE A 26 6.16 -0.01 0.41
C PHE A 26 5.96 1.08 -0.65
N LEU A 27 6.10 2.36 -0.28
CA LEU A 27 6.03 3.48 -1.23
C LEU A 27 7.06 3.36 -2.36
N SER A 28 8.25 2.84 -2.09
CA SER A 28 9.31 2.66 -3.10
C SER A 28 9.00 1.56 -4.13
N PHE A 29 8.07 0.65 -3.83
CA PHE A 29 7.63 -0.39 -4.76
C PHE A 29 6.56 0.10 -5.75
N LEU A 30 6.00 1.31 -5.55
CA LEU A 30 5.07 1.88 -6.51
C LEU A 30 5.81 2.27 -7.79
N PRO A 31 5.26 1.99 -8.98
CA PRO A 31 5.92 2.31 -10.24
C PRO A 31 5.93 3.84 -10.47
N PRO A 32 6.87 4.36 -11.27
CA PRO A 32 6.99 5.80 -11.51
C PRO A 32 5.76 6.41 -12.20
N ASN A 33 5.04 5.63 -13.01
CA ASN A 33 3.82 6.04 -13.71
C ASN A 33 2.54 5.89 -12.87
N ALA A 34 2.65 5.52 -11.59
CA ALA A 34 1.53 5.34 -10.68
C ALA A 34 0.48 6.46 -10.74
N ARG A 35 0.93 7.71 -10.59
CA ARG A 35 0.05 8.88 -10.57
C ARG A 35 -0.58 9.13 -11.94
N THR A 36 0.19 8.96 -13.01
CA THR A 36 -0.31 9.11 -14.39
C THR A 36 -1.38 8.08 -14.73
N ASN A 37 -1.28 6.87 -14.16
CA ASN A 37 -2.28 5.81 -14.34
C ASN A 37 -3.53 5.99 -13.46
N GLY A 38 -3.66 7.13 -12.77
CA GLY A 38 -4.83 7.46 -11.95
C GLY A 38 -4.81 6.92 -10.52
N MET A 39 -3.67 6.43 -10.02
CA MET A 39 -3.55 6.03 -8.61
C MET A 39 -3.34 7.27 -7.72
N ASN A 40 -4.22 7.47 -6.73
CA ASN A 40 -4.08 8.55 -5.77
C ASN A 40 -3.10 8.15 -4.66
N ILE A 41 -2.07 8.96 -4.44
CA ILE A 41 -1.06 8.70 -3.42
C ILE A 41 -1.00 9.87 -2.45
N THR A 42 -1.40 9.64 -1.21
CA THR A 42 -1.36 10.62 -0.12
C THR A 42 -0.33 10.21 0.92
N THR A 43 0.57 11.13 1.25
CA THR A 43 1.62 10.91 2.26
C THR A 43 1.58 11.99 3.31
N GLN A 44 1.35 11.63 4.56
CA GLN A 44 1.40 12.54 5.70
C GLN A 44 2.65 12.24 6.54
N LEU A 45 3.58 13.20 6.58
CA LEU A 45 4.76 13.10 7.42
C LEU A 45 4.45 13.65 8.81
N LEU A 46 4.75 12.83 9.82
CA LEU A 46 4.62 13.23 11.22
C LEU A 46 5.90 13.88 11.73
N PRO A 47 5.81 14.89 12.63
CA PRO A 47 6.97 15.47 13.30
C PRO A 47 7.79 14.44 14.07
N ARG A 48 9.08 14.73 14.31
CA ARG A 48 10.01 13.82 14.99
C ARG A 48 9.55 13.39 16.38
N ASN A 49 8.92 14.29 17.13
CA ASN A 49 8.41 14.06 18.48
C ASN A 49 7.07 13.32 18.52
N SER A 50 6.41 13.09 17.37
CA SER A 50 5.16 12.34 17.33
C SER A 50 5.40 10.86 17.59
N THR A 51 4.62 10.31 18.51
CA THR A 51 4.55 8.89 18.86
C THR A 51 3.33 8.21 18.23
N GLU A 52 2.66 8.87 17.28
CA GLU A 52 1.52 8.27 16.59
C GLU A 52 1.95 7.03 15.80
N THR A 53 1.09 6.00 15.86
CA THR A 53 1.29 4.75 15.13
C THR A 53 1.26 5.01 13.61
N PRO A 54 2.27 4.53 12.87
CA PRO A 54 2.28 4.68 11.42
C PRO A 54 1.14 3.86 10.80
N LEU A 55 0.54 4.41 9.75
CA LEU A 55 -0.58 3.82 9.03
C LEU A 55 -0.23 3.61 7.56
N LEU A 56 -0.68 2.47 7.02
CA LEU A 56 -0.64 2.17 5.60
C LEU A 56 -2.02 1.68 5.17
N TYR A 57 -2.68 2.49 4.36
CA TYR A 57 -3.98 2.23 3.78
C TYR A 57 -3.84 2.00 2.28
N VAL A 58 -4.47 0.93 1.79
CA VAL A 58 -4.49 0.55 0.37
C VAL A 58 -5.93 0.26 -0.03
N LYS A 59 -6.36 0.86 -1.14
CA LYS A 59 -7.66 0.59 -1.76
C LYS A 59 -7.49 -0.06 -3.13
N PHE A 60 -8.36 -1.01 -3.44
CA PHE A 60 -8.36 -1.76 -4.68
C PHE A 60 -9.55 -1.40 -5.58
N LYS A 61 -9.45 -1.75 -6.86
CA LYS A 61 -10.46 -1.48 -7.90
C LYS A 61 -11.82 -2.12 -7.64
N ASP A 62 -11.86 -3.21 -6.90
CA ASP A 62 -13.09 -3.88 -6.45
C ASP A 62 -13.77 -3.18 -5.27
N GLY A 63 -13.21 -2.05 -4.81
CA GLY A 63 -13.69 -1.30 -3.66
C GLY A 63 -13.16 -1.82 -2.33
N LYS A 64 -12.37 -2.90 -2.30
CA LYS A 64 -11.80 -3.42 -1.06
C LYS A 64 -10.78 -2.44 -0.49
N GLU A 65 -10.87 -2.25 0.81
CA GLU A 65 -9.97 -1.40 1.57
C GLU A 65 -9.15 -2.26 2.54
N MET A 66 -7.86 -1.96 2.66
CA MET A 66 -6.92 -2.70 3.49
C MET A 66 -6.12 -1.72 4.34
N ASN A 67 -6.31 -1.80 5.65
CA ASN A 67 -5.50 -1.09 6.63
C ASN A 67 -4.44 -2.05 7.19
N ILE A 68 -3.17 -1.75 6.91
CA ILE A 68 -2.05 -2.66 7.18
C ILE A 68 -1.27 -2.15 8.38
N ASP A 69 -1.07 -3.04 9.35
CA ASP A 69 -0.22 -2.78 10.51
C ASP A 69 1.27 -2.84 10.13
N VAL A 70 1.85 -1.66 9.95
CA VAL A 70 3.27 -1.49 9.62
C VAL A 70 4.21 -1.59 10.83
N GLU A 71 3.70 -1.67 12.06
CA GLU A 71 4.54 -1.88 13.23
C GLU A 71 4.91 -3.35 13.40
N ASN A 72 3.93 -4.24 13.22
CA ASN A 72 4.09 -5.67 13.47
C ASN A 72 4.38 -6.46 12.19
N MET A 73 4.02 -5.94 11.01
CA MET A 73 4.29 -6.63 9.74
C MET A 73 5.56 -6.13 9.07
N GLY A 74 6.45 -7.06 8.73
CA GLY A 74 7.59 -6.78 7.87
C GLY A 74 7.17 -6.50 6.43
N ILE A 75 8.02 -5.78 5.68
CA ILE A 75 7.74 -5.41 4.28
C ILE A 75 7.38 -6.63 3.39
N LYS A 76 8.01 -7.79 3.62
CA LYS A 76 7.71 -9.02 2.86
C LYS A 76 6.25 -9.44 3.05
N SER A 77 5.76 -9.46 4.29
CA SER A 77 4.39 -9.82 4.64
C SER A 77 3.38 -8.82 4.08
N ILE A 78 3.69 -7.53 4.12
CA ILE A 78 2.85 -6.48 3.53
C ILE A 78 2.70 -6.69 2.02
N VAL A 79 3.80 -6.92 1.31
CA VAL A 79 3.78 -7.17 -0.14
C VAL A 79 3.01 -8.44 -0.47
N GLU A 80 3.16 -9.50 0.33
CA GLU A 80 2.42 -10.75 0.14
C GLU A 80 0.90 -10.56 0.28
N GLU A 81 0.44 -9.80 1.28
CA GLU A 81 -0.98 -9.54 1.50
C GLU A 81 -1.61 -8.76 0.33
N VAL A 82 -0.91 -7.73 -0.14
CA VAL A 82 -1.33 -6.92 -1.29
C VAL A 82 -1.33 -7.74 -2.59
N ASP A 83 -0.31 -8.58 -2.80
CA ASP A 83 -0.21 -9.44 -3.98
C ASP A 83 -1.26 -10.56 -3.96
N ARG A 84 -1.60 -11.10 -2.78
CA ARG A 84 -2.64 -12.12 -2.63
C ARG A 84 -3.98 -11.61 -3.15
N HIS A 85 -4.40 -10.42 -2.69
CA HIS A 85 -5.67 -9.82 -3.14
C HIS A 85 -5.61 -9.47 -4.63
N SER A 86 -4.51 -8.88 -5.09
CA SER A 86 -4.30 -8.53 -6.50
C SER A 86 -4.39 -9.73 -7.44
N ARG A 87 -3.87 -10.90 -7.04
CA ARG A 87 -3.95 -12.14 -7.85
C ARG A 87 -5.35 -12.71 -7.94
N ILE A 88 -6.17 -12.55 -6.89
CA ILE A 88 -7.58 -12.95 -6.93
C ILE A 88 -8.32 -12.11 -7.98
N LEU A 89 -8.09 -10.78 -7.98
CA LEU A 89 -8.67 -9.87 -8.97
C LEU A 89 -8.20 -10.18 -10.39
N GLN A 90 -6.93 -10.53 -10.57
CA GLN A 90 -6.41 -10.96 -11.86
C GLN A 90 -7.11 -12.22 -12.37
N LYS A 91 -7.25 -13.25 -11.53
CA LYS A 91 -7.97 -14.47 -11.93
C LYS A 91 -9.43 -14.17 -12.27
N GLN A 92 -10.07 -13.27 -11.51
CA GLN A 92 -11.45 -12.87 -11.77
C GLN A 92 -11.58 -12.09 -13.10
N SER A 93 -10.65 -11.20 -13.43
CA SER A 93 -10.66 -10.55 -14.75
C SER A 93 -10.47 -11.56 -15.87
N ASP A 94 -9.51 -12.47 -15.73
CA ASP A 94 -9.19 -13.47 -16.75
C ASP A 94 -10.37 -14.42 -17.03
N LEU A 95 -11.19 -14.74 -16.01
CA LEU A 95 -12.40 -15.55 -16.16
C LEU A 95 -13.57 -14.80 -16.80
N ASN A 96 -13.64 -13.49 -16.64
CA ASN A 96 -14.73 -12.66 -17.14
C ASN A 96 -14.48 -12.13 -18.57
N ASP A 97 -13.22 -12.08 -18.99
CA ASP A 97 -12.79 -11.61 -20.32
C ASP A 97 -12.82 -12.72 -21.41
N GLY A 98 -13.22 -13.95 -21.05
CA GLY A 98 -13.38 -15.09 -21.96
C GLY A 98 -14.82 -15.35 -22.37
#